data_AF-A0A812I2M7-F1
#
_entry.id   AF-A0A812I2M7-F1
#
_cell.length_a   1.000
_cell.length_b   1.000
_cell.length_c   1.000
_cell.angle_alpha   90.00
_cell.angle_beta   90.00
_cell.angle_gamma   90.00
#
_symmetry.space_group_name_H-M   'P 1'
#
loop_
_entity.id
_entity.type
_entity.pdbx_description
1 polymer ?
#
loop_
_entity_poly.entity_id
_entity_poly.type
_entity_poly.pdbx_seq_one_letter_code
_entity_poly.pdbx_strand_id
1 'polypeptide(L)'
;DQLQDVHQIQGAAMAFAALRGDGSVVTWGHPDFGGNSDPVQDQLWDVQEVQATALAFAALRGDGSVVTWGYPDFGGNSDDVQADLTCIRAIQANRGAFAAIRE
;
A
#
# COMPACT_ATOMS: atom_id res chain seq x y z
N ASP A 1 -5.86 17.02 11.57
CA ASP A 1 -5.26 17.80 10.47
C ASP A 1 -4.41 16.94 9.52
N GLN A 2 -4.76 15.66 9.32
CA GLN A 2 -3.91 14.69 8.63
C GLN A 2 -4.25 14.48 7.15
N LEU A 3 -5.41 14.98 6.70
CA LEU A 3 -5.93 14.83 5.33
C LEU A 3 -5.83 16.16 4.57
N GLN A 4 -4.63 16.73 4.53
CA GLN A 4 -4.33 17.88 3.68
C GLN A 4 -3.58 17.39 2.45
N ASP A 5 -3.83 18.03 1.30
CA ASP A 5 -3.15 17.75 0.04
C ASP A 5 -3.15 16.26 -0.37
N VAL A 6 -4.33 15.64 -0.33
CA VAL A 6 -4.48 14.21 -0.67
C VAL A 6 -4.56 14.05 -2.19
N HIS A 7 -3.63 13.29 -2.76
CA HIS A 7 -3.55 12.98 -4.18
C HIS A 7 -4.35 11.73 -4.56
N GLN A 8 -4.39 10.73 -3.68
CA GLN A 8 -5.09 9.47 -3.93
C GLN A 8 -5.72 8.94 -2.64
N ILE A 9 -6.91 8.35 -2.75
CA ILE A 9 -7.53 7.57 -1.67
C ILE A 9 -7.86 6.19 -2.22
N GLN A 10 -7.56 5.15 -1.44
CA GLN A 10 -7.94 3.77 -1.71
C GLN A 10 -8.76 3.21 -0.55
N GLY A 11 -9.77 2.40 -0.89
CA GLY A 11 -10.64 1.74 0.07
C GLY A 11 -10.52 0.23 -0.01
N ALA A 12 -10.30 -0.40 1.14
CA ALA A 12 -10.53 -1.82 1.37
C ALA A 12 -11.90 -2.00 2.07
N ALA A 13 -12.30 -3.24 2.38
CA ALA A 13 -13.65 -3.52 2.89
C ALA A 13 -14.00 -2.76 4.19
N MET A 14 -13.01 -2.53 5.07
CA MET A 14 -13.21 -1.87 6.37
C MET A 14 -12.11 -0.85 6.70
N ALA A 15 -11.29 -0.46 5.74
CA ALA A 15 -10.15 0.44 5.94
C ALA A 15 -9.90 1.31 4.71
N PHE A 16 -9.19 2.41 4.92
CA PHE A 16 -8.78 3.33 3.87
C PHE A 16 -7.31 3.70 4.03
N ALA A 17 -6.70 4.06 2.90
CA ALA A 17 -5.38 4.67 2.83
C ALA A 17 -5.44 5.92 1.95
N ALA A 18 -4.82 7.00 2.41
CA ALA A 18 -4.64 8.23 1.64
C ALA A 18 -3.15 8.46 1.37
N LEU A 19 -2.83 8.71 0.10
CA LEU A 19 -1.54 9.23 -0.34
C LEU A 19 -1.61 10.76 -0.37
N ARG A 20 -0.68 11.40 0.34
CA ARG A 20 -0.53 12.85 0.40
C ARG A 20 0.47 13.36 -0.64
N GLY A 21 0.43 14.64 -0.95
CA GLY A 21 1.30 15.30 -1.94
C GLY A 21 2.77 15.35 -1.55
N ASP A 22 3.08 15.13 -0.27
CA ASP A 22 4.45 14.95 0.23
C ASP A 22 5.00 13.52 0.06
N GLY A 23 4.22 12.61 -0.56
CA GLY A 23 4.60 11.22 -0.80
C GLY A 23 4.43 10.31 0.41
N SER A 24 3.78 10.77 1.49
CA SER A 24 3.50 9.94 2.66
C SER A 24 2.08 9.37 2.66
N VAL A 25 1.88 8.28 3.39
CA VAL A 25 0.59 7.59 3.50
C VAL A 25 0.01 7.70 4.91
N VAL A 26 -1.31 7.90 4.97
CA VAL A 26 -2.10 7.87 6.22
C VAL A 26 -3.20 6.82 6.08
N THR A 27 -3.37 5.97 7.08
CA THR A 27 -4.40 4.92 7.10
C THR A 27 -5.41 5.10 8.21
N TRP A 28 -6.64 4.62 8.01
CA TRP A 28 -7.68 4.57 9.05
C TRP A 28 -8.67 3.44 8.80
N GLY A 29 -9.38 3.02 9.86
CA GLY A 29 -10.36 1.93 9.82
C GLY A 29 -9.91 0.71 10.61
N HIS A 30 -10.33 -0.50 10.21
CA HIS A 30 -10.02 -1.74 10.93
C HIS A 30 -8.52 -2.05 10.88
N PRO A 31 -7.82 -2.14 12.03
CA PRO A 31 -6.37 -2.30 12.09
C PRO A 31 -5.85 -3.48 11.25
N ASP A 32 -6.43 -4.66 11.44
CA ASP A 32 -5.97 -5.90 10.78
C ASP A 32 -6.24 -5.93 9.26
N PHE A 33 -7.07 -5.03 8.75
CA PHE A 33 -7.42 -4.94 7.34
C PHE A 33 -6.77 -3.73 6.66
N GLY A 34 -5.65 -3.25 7.23
CA GLY A 34 -4.83 -2.17 6.69
C GLY A 34 -5.14 -0.79 7.24
N GLY A 35 -6.04 -0.69 8.24
CA GLY A 35 -6.30 0.56 8.96
C GLY A 35 -5.15 0.99 9.86
N ASN A 36 -4.27 0.05 10.24
CA ASN A 36 -3.01 0.32 10.95
C ASN A 36 -1.82 0.04 10.03
N SER A 37 -1.06 1.08 9.70
CA SER A 37 0.19 1.00 8.94
C SER A 37 1.44 1.22 9.79
N ASP A 38 1.31 1.37 11.12
CA ASP A 38 2.43 1.59 12.05
C ASP A 38 3.59 0.59 11.85
N PRO A 39 3.37 -0.72 11.62
CA PRO A 39 4.48 -1.68 11.42
C PRO A 39 5.34 -1.40 10.18
N VAL A 40 4.81 -0.68 9.19
CA VAL A 40 5.49 -0.37 7.93
C VAL A 40 5.63 1.14 7.69
N GLN A 41 5.25 1.99 8.64
CA GLN A 41 5.18 3.43 8.48
C GLN A 41 6.53 4.04 8.05
N ASP A 42 7.63 3.53 8.61
CA ASP A 42 9.00 3.97 8.27
C ASP A 42 9.41 3.62 6.83
N GLN A 43 8.65 2.77 6.15
CA GLN A 43 8.87 2.40 4.75
C GLN A 43 7.98 3.21 3.79
N LEU A 44 6.90 3.83 4.27
CA LEU A 44 5.89 4.56 3.48
C LEU A 44 6.29 6.02 3.21
N TRP A 45 7.42 6.19 2.53
CA TRP A 45 7.96 7.47 2.07
C TRP A 45 8.12 7.46 0.55
N ASP A 46 8.04 8.66 -0.06
CA ASP A 46 8.10 8.86 -1.52
C ASP A 46 7.18 7.88 -2.28
N VAL A 47 5.99 7.64 -1.74
CA VAL A 47 4.97 6.77 -2.32
C VAL A 47 4.37 7.48 -3.53
N GLN A 48 4.32 6.77 -4.65
CA GLN A 48 3.82 7.27 -5.93
C GLN A 48 2.41 6.75 -6.23
N GLU A 49 2.09 5.54 -5.73
CA GLU A 49 0.82 4.89 -5.95
C GLU A 49 0.46 4.00 -4.76
N VAL A 50 -0.82 3.96 -4.40
CA VAL A 50 -1.38 2.95 -3.48
C VAL A 50 -2.43 2.13 -4.21
N GLN A 51 -2.45 0.83 -3.98
CA GLN A 51 -3.48 -0.10 -4.45
C GLN A 51 -4.07 -0.87 -3.29
N ALA A 52 -5.32 -1.32 -3.43
CA ALA A 52 -6.04 -2.06 -2.39
C ALA A 52 -6.63 -3.37 -2.93
N THR A 53 -6.52 -4.43 -2.15
CA THR A 53 -7.39 -5.62 -2.27
C THR A 53 -8.60 -5.46 -1.34
N ALA A 54 -9.35 -6.54 -1.12
CA ALA A 54 -10.47 -6.49 -0.17
C ALA A 54 -10.02 -6.21 1.27
N LEU A 55 -8.81 -6.62 1.69
CA LEU A 55 -8.37 -6.56 3.10
C LEU A 55 -6.89 -6.14 3.28
N ALA A 56 -6.19 -5.74 2.22
CA ALA A 56 -4.79 -5.34 2.25
C ALA A 56 -4.51 -4.20 1.29
N PHE A 57 -3.35 -3.57 1.45
CA PHE A 57 -2.86 -2.49 0.61
C PHE A 57 -1.42 -2.75 0.17
N ALA A 58 -1.05 -2.16 -0.96
CA ALA A 58 0.30 -2.13 -1.47
C ALA A 58 0.66 -0.72 -1.91
N ALA A 59 1.85 -0.24 -1.54
CA ALA A 59 2.39 1.05 -1.93
C ALA A 59 3.58 0.85 -2.87
N LEU A 60 3.59 1.56 -3.99
CA LEU A 60 4.75 1.69 -4.89
C LEU A 60 5.53 2.95 -4.52
N ARG A 61 6.82 2.80 -4.26
CA ARG A 61 7.73 3.91 -3.95
C ARG A 61 8.44 4.43 -5.20
N GLY A 62 8.95 5.66 -5.12
CA GLY A 62 9.71 6.29 -6.21
C GLY A 62 11.02 5.56 -6.57
N ASP A 63 11.56 4.74 -5.67
CA ASP A 63 12.70 3.84 -5.93
C ASP A 63 12.31 2.55 -6.69
N GLY A 64 11.02 2.38 -7.01
CA GLY A 64 10.49 1.21 -7.72
C GLY A 64 10.26 -0.02 -6.85
N SER A 65 10.35 0.10 -5.52
CA SER A 65 10.04 -0.99 -4.60
C SER A 65 8.61 -0.94 -4.08
N VAL A 66 8.13 -2.09 -3.58
CA VAL A 66 6.76 -2.25 -3.09
C VAL A 66 6.74 -2.61 -1.60
N VAL A 67 5.82 -1.99 -0.86
CA VAL A 67 5.54 -2.28 0.54
C VAL A 67 4.09 -2.72 0.66
N THR A 68 3.84 -3.83 1.36
CA THR A 68 2.47 -4.34 1.60
C THR A 68 2.11 -4.31 3.08
N TRP A 69 0.83 -4.15 3.38
CA TRP A 69 0.30 -4.25 4.74
C TRP A 69 -1.19 -4.62 4.76
N GLY A 70 -1.69 -4.99 5.94
CA GLY A 70 -3.05 -5.49 6.13
C GLY A 70 -3.10 -7.00 6.23
N TYR A 71 -4.20 -7.62 5.80
CA TYR A 71 -4.43 -9.04 6.05
C TYR A 71 -3.52 -9.92 5.17
N PRO A 72 -2.66 -10.80 5.75
CA PRO A 72 -1.63 -11.52 5.00
C PRO A 72 -2.16 -12.34 3.82
N ASP A 73 -3.24 -13.08 4.03
CA ASP A 73 -3.85 -13.96 3.01
C ASP A 73 -4.47 -13.19 1.83
N PHE A 74 -4.54 -11.86 1.91
CA PHE A 74 -5.08 -10.97 0.88
C PHE A 74 -4.01 -10.07 0.26
N GLY A 75 -2.73 -10.44 0.43
CA GLY A 75 -1.58 -9.72 -0.10
C GLY A 75 -0.95 -8.72 0.88
N GLY A 76 -1.30 -8.79 2.17
CA GLY A 76 -0.72 -7.93 3.21
C GLY A 76 0.67 -8.35 3.71
N ASN A 77 1.22 -9.45 3.17
CA ASN A 77 2.59 -9.89 3.42
C ASN A 77 3.29 -10.19 2.10
N SER A 78 4.40 -9.51 1.83
CA SER A 78 5.25 -9.68 0.64
C SER A 78 6.68 -10.12 0.97
N ASP A 79 6.97 -10.51 2.22
CA ASP A 79 8.32 -10.81 2.71
C ASP A 79 9.03 -11.86 1.84
N ASP A 80 8.32 -12.93 1.44
CA ASP A 80 8.87 -14.04 0.65
C ASP A 80 9.29 -13.63 -0.77
N VAL A 81 8.74 -12.53 -1.29
CA VAL A 81 8.99 -12.04 -2.66
C VAL A 81 9.59 -10.64 -2.68
N GLN A 82 9.97 -10.09 -1.52
CA GLN A 82 10.42 -8.71 -1.37
C GLN A 82 11.65 -8.40 -2.24
N ALA A 83 12.54 -9.38 -2.42
CA ALA A 83 13.72 -9.24 -3.28
C ALA A 83 13.37 -9.08 -4.78
N ASP A 84 12.23 -9.61 -5.21
CA ASP A 84 11.75 -9.54 -6.60
C ASP A 84 10.91 -8.28 -6.87
N LEU A 85 10.44 -7.60 -5.82
CA LEU A 85 9.65 -6.36 -5.88
C LEU A 85 10.55 -5.13 -6.03
N THR A 86 11.39 -5.13 -7.07
CA THR A 86 12.27 -4.03 -7.45
C THR A 86 12.04 -3.63 -8.90
N CYS A 87 12.21 -2.34 -9.22
CA CYS A 87 11.93 -1.78 -10.55
C CYS A 87 10.47 -2.03 -11.01
N ILE A 88 9.52 -1.93 -10.07
CA ILE A 88 8.09 -2.01 -10.37
C ILE A 88 7.62 -0.65 -10.90
N ARG A 89 6.83 -0.68 -11.98
CA ARG A 89 6.22 0.52 -12.58
C ARG A 89 4.77 0.70 -12.18
N ALA A 90 4.06 -0.39 -11.92
CA ALA A 90 2.65 -0.36 -11.57
C ALA A 90 2.28 -1.59 -10.73
N ILE A 91 1.30 -1.38 -9.85
CA ILE A 91 0.65 -2.45 -9.09
C ILE A 91 -0.78 -2.60 -9.62
N GLN A 92 -1.23 -3.84 -9.77
CA GLN A 92 -2.63 -4.15 -10.06
C GLN A 92 -3.18 -5.03 -8.94
N ALA A 93 -4.43 -4.83 -8.57
CA ALA A 93 -5.08 -5.58 -7.51
C ALA A 93 -6.32 -6.32 -8.01
N ASN A 94 -6.56 -7.50 -7.45
CA ASN A 94 -7.86 -8.14 -7.48
C ASN A 94 -8.40 -8.26 -6.05
N ARG A 95 -9.47 -9.06 -5.85
CA ARG A 95 -10.10 -9.19 -4.53
C ARG A 95 -9.15 -9.67 -3.42
N GLY A 96 -8.15 -10.49 -3.73
CA GLY A 96 -7.29 -11.13 -2.71
C GLY A 96 -5.80 -11.19 -3.03
N ALA A 97 -5.35 -10.60 -4.13
CA ALA A 97 -3.93 -10.60 -4.49
C ALA A 97 -3.55 -9.35 -5.29
N PHE A 98 -2.25 -9.08 -5.31
CA PHE A 98 -1.61 -8.08 -6.15
C PHE A 98 -0.81 -8.73 -7.29
N ALA A 99 -0.63 -8.00 -8.37
CA ALA A 99 0.32 -8.28 -9.44
C ALA A 99 1.20 -7.06 -9.64
N ALA A 100 2.52 -7.27 -9.71
CA ALA A 100 3.48 -6.20 -9.97
C ALA A 100 3.93 -6.25 -11.44
N ILE A 101 3.92 -5.10 -12.10
CA ILE A 101 4.39 -4.96 -13.49
C ILE A 101 5.78 -4.33 -13.45
N ARG A 102 6.76 -5.07 -13.93
CA ARG A 102 8.15 -4.63 -14.10
C ARG A 102 8.32 -3.93 -15.45
N GLU A 103 9.37 -3.12 -15.57
CA GLU A 103 9.81 -2.57 -16.86
C GLU A 103 10.12 -3.66 -17.91
#